data_AF-A0A964E4V0-F1
#
_entry.id   AF-A0A964E4V0-F1
#
_cell.length_a   1.000
_cell.length_b   1.000
_cell.length_c   1.000
_cell.angle_alpha   90.00
_cell.angle_beta   90.00
_cell.angle_gamma   90.00
#
_symmetry.space_group_name_H-M   'P 1'
#
loop_
_entity.id
_entity.type
_entity.pdbx_description
1 polymer ?
#
loop_
_entity_poly.entity_id
_entity_poly.type
_entity_poly.pdbx_seq_one_letter_code
_entity_poly.pdbx_strand_id
1 'polypeptide(L)'
;MSDIMTVNGGTIPSNFSAGAGQTAFASFFNSSTVVSDVFGSGAYNFSSTGAFPSEVAVTAPAITVTLSGANAVAISGQNDTVTSGDATPFQAFLNGSDGIVLNTGAAPSTIFASSGSATVNAGTGSTTINGSTGSLTFSGGSSSNDSITAGSGATSLFGGSGGNNTLIGGSGLTLMSVTGAASGDVLVGGTGVSIIDASGTTGPLTISTYPFGGGQMEATMGSGADTFVGGSGSHAVVQAGSGADVFAFVSNGMPGADTIIGFNAKDNVAFGSGLTVTGEAVGSLGDVITLSDGTTITLAGIDHKLW
;
A
#
# COMPACT_ATOMS: atom_id res chain seq x y z
N MET A 1 -35.10 -19.09 -6.16
CA MET A 1 -34.93 -20.11 -5.10
C MET A 1 -33.83 -19.58 -4.21
N SER A 2 -34.18 -19.16 -3.01
CA SER A 2 -33.26 -18.72 -1.97
C SER A 2 -32.93 -19.93 -1.12
N ASP A 3 -31.65 -20.28 -0.99
CA ASP A 3 -31.24 -21.03 0.19
C ASP A 3 -31.13 -20.01 1.32
N ILE A 4 -32.09 -20.09 2.25
CA ILE A 4 -31.98 -19.49 3.57
C ILE A 4 -31.46 -20.63 4.43
N MET A 5 -30.29 -20.49 5.04
CA MET A 5 -29.88 -21.40 6.10
C MET A 5 -30.74 -21.15 7.35
N THR A 6 -32.01 -21.59 7.30
CA THR A 6 -32.91 -21.57 8.45
C THR A 6 -32.61 -22.82 9.27
N VAL A 7 -31.88 -22.67 10.38
CA VAL A 7 -31.92 -23.68 11.43
C VAL A 7 -33.31 -23.57 12.07
N ASN A 8 -34.22 -24.46 11.69
CA ASN A 8 -35.58 -24.50 12.21
C ASN A 8 -35.56 -24.49 13.75
N GLY A 9 -35.86 -23.34 14.35
CA GLY A 9 -36.09 -23.19 15.79
C GLY A 9 -34.87 -23.22 16.72
N GLY A 10 -33.64 -23.04 16.23
CA GLY A 10 -32.42 -23.05 17.05
C GLY A 10 -31.40 -21.99 16.64
N THR A 11 -30.58 -21.55 17.60
CA THR A 11 -29.42 -20.67 17.39
C THR A 11 -28.55 -21.14 16.23
N ILE A 12 -28.23 -20.23 15.31
CA ILE A 12 -27.26 -20.47 14.22
C ILE A 12 -25.94 -20.91 14.88
N PRO A 13 -25.37 -22.08 14.54
CA PRO A 13 -24.08 -22.50 15.08
C PRO A 13 -23.01 -21.46 14.72
N SER A 14 -22.26 -20.98 15.71
CA SER A 14 -21.15 -20.04 15.50
C SER A 14 -19.93 -20.68 14.78
N ASN A 15 -19.95 -22.00 14.58
CA ASN A 15 -18.86 -22.78 14.00
C ASN A 15 -19.37 -23.64 12.84
N PHE A 16 -18.82 -23.42 11.65
CA PHE A 16 -19.03 -24.24 10.45
C PHE A 16 -17.78 -25.11 10.21
N SER A 17 -17.92 -26.42 10.34
CA SER A 17 -16.88 -27.40 10.00
C SER A 17 -17.27 -28.21 8.78
N ALA A 18 -16.30 -28.61 7.95
CA ALA A 18 -16.55 -29.63 6.93
C ALA A 18 -17.17 -30.88 7.58
N GLY A 19 -18.31 -31.34 7.06
CA GLY A 19 -19.02 -32.53 7.53
C GLY A 19 -20.29 -32.28 8.35
N ALA A 20 -20.62 -31.03 8.70
CA ALA A 20 -21.96 -30.70 9.20
C ALA A 20 -22.96 -30.61 8.02
N GLY A 21 -23.29 -31.76 7.43
CA GLY A 21 -24.45 -31.91 6.54
C GLY A 21 -24.38 -31.33 5.13
N GLN A 22 -23.36 -30.55 4.74
CA GLN A 22 -23.18 -30.14 3.34
C GLN A 22 -21.71 -30.21 2.93
N THR A 23 -21.42 -31.08 1.95
CA THR A 23 -20.09 -31.28 1.33
C THR A 23 -19.94 -30.51 0.01
N ALA A 24 -20.78 -29.51 -0.24
CA ALA A 24 -20.69 -28.67 -1.43
C ALA A 24 -21.31 -27.29 -1.17
N PHE A 25 -20.49 -26.24 -1.02
CA PHE A 25 -20.90 -24.91 -1.43
C PHE A 25 -20.82 -24.91 -2.96
N ALA A 26 -21.96 -25.13 -3.62
CA ALA A 26 -21.98 -25.31 -5.06
C ALA A 26 -21.56 -24.01 -5.76
N SER A 27 -20.47 -24.08 -6.51
CA SER A 27 -20.02 -23.08 -7.46
C SER A 27 -21.07 -22.89 -8.56
N PHE A 28 -21.81 -21.78 -8.53
CA PHE A 28 -22.68 -21.37 -9.64
C PHE A 28 -22.38 -19.93 -10.06
N PHE A 29 -21.31 -19.75 -10.84
CA PHE A 29 -21.12 -18.55 -11.69
C PHE A 29 -21.07 -18.92 -13.18
N ASN A 30 -21.97 -19.81 -13.62
CA ASN A 30 -22.40 -19.90 -15.03
C ASN A 30 -23.93 -19.96 -15.17
N SER A 31 -24.67 -19.35 -14.26
CA SER A 31 -26.08 -19.03 -14.54
C SER A 31 -26.50 -17.83 -13.70
N SER A 32 -27.42 -17.06 -14.23
CA SER A 32 -27.85 -15.71 -13.86
C SER A 32 -28.50 -15.55 -12.47
N THR A 33 -28.11 -16.31 -11.46
CA THR A 33 -28.70 -16.24 -10.10
C THR A 33 -27.61 -16.30 -9.03
N VAL A 34 -27.30 -15.14 -8.45
CA VAL A 34 -26.54 -15.04 -7.20
C VAL A 34 -27.42 -15.58 -6.08
N VAL A 35 -26.99 -16.65 -5.42
CA VAL A 35 -27.60 -17.07 -4.15
C VAL A 35 -26.82 -16.38 -3.04
N SER A 36 -27.41 -15.31 -2.48
CA SER A 36 -26.89 -14.67 -1.27
C SER A 36 -27.40 -15.45 -0.05
N ASP A 37 -26.54 -16.16 0.67
CA ASP A 37 -26.90 -16.58 2.02
C ASP A 37 -26.78 -15.33 2.91
N VAL A 38 -27.89 -14.91 3.51
CA VAL A 38 -27.97 -13.67 4.28
C VAL A 38 -27.62 -14.01 5.73
N PHE A 39 -26.36 -13.85 6.09
CA PHE A 39 -25.94 -13.87 7.49
C PHE A 39 -26.45 -12.60 8.19
N GLY A 40 -27.00 -12.74 9.40
CA GLY A 40 -27.26 -11.59 10.27
C GLY A 40 -25.97 -11.01 10.86
N SER A 41 -26.06 -9.95 11.65
CA SER A 41 -24.91 -9.46 12.43
C SER A 41 -24.44 -10.56 13.42
N GLY A 42 -23.14 -10.82 13.50
CA GLY A 42 -22.61 -11.85 14.39
C GLY A 42 -21.19 -12.30 14.06
N ALA A 43 -20.72 -13.32 14.79
CA ALA A 43 -19.41 -13.94 14.59
C ALA A 43 -19.54 -15.34 13.96
N TYR A 44 -18.77 -15.60 12.89
CA TYR A 44 -18.84 -16.85 12.13
C TYR A 44 -17.45 -17.43 11.86
N ASN A 45 -17.26 -18.72 12.17
CA ASN A 45 -15.99 -19.44 11.96
C ASN A 45 -16.14 -20.50 10.87
N PHE A 46 -15.27 -20.48 9.85
CA PHE A 46 -15.21 -21.49 8.79
C PHE A 46 -13.93 -22.31 8.92
N SER A 47 -14.03 -23.58 9.33
CA SER A 47 -12.89 -24.48 9.53
C SER A 47 -12.93 -25.67 8.55
N SER A 48 -12.22 -25.58 7.43
CA SER A 48 -11.90 -26.73 6.58
C SER A 48 -10.78 -26.45 5.58
N THR A 49 -9.86 -27.41 5.40
CA THR A 49 -8.93 -27.43 4.27
C THR A 49 -9.67 -27.76 2.97
N GLY A 50 -9.62 -26.89 1.96
CA GLY A 50 -10.11 -27.20 0.60
C GLY A 50 -11.15 -26.24 0.02
N ALA A 51 -11.37 -25.08 0.61
CA ALA A 51 -12.34 -24.09 0.13
C ALA A 51 -11.75 -23.19 -0.97
N PHE A 52 -12.39 -23.17 -2.14
CA PHE A 52 -11.97 -22.45 -3.35
C PHE A 52 -12.40 -20.96 -3.33
N PRO A 53 -11.87 -20.11 -4.25
CA PRO A 53 -11.96 -18.65 -4.19
C PRO A 53 -13.36 -17.98 -4.28
N SER A 54 -14.45 -18.73 -4.19
CA SER A 54 -15.83 -18.27 -4.44
C SER A 54 -16.83 -18.65 -3.34
N GLU A 55 -16.37 -19.03 -2.14
CA GLU A 55 -17.22 -19.72 -1.16
C GLU A 55 -17.79 -18.85 -0.03
N VAL A 56 -17.24 -17.65 0.22
CA VAL A 56 -17.71 -16.79 1.33
C VAL A 56 -18.01 -15.38 0.85
N ALA A 57 -19.26 -14.94 1.02
CA ALA A 57 -19.71 -13.57 0.77
C ALA A 57 -20.20 -12.92 2.07
N VAL A 58 -19.63 -11.77 2.43
CA VAL A 58 -20.06 -10.96 3.58
C VAL A 58 -20.82 -9.75 3.03
N THR A 59 -22.14 -9.73 3.23
CA THR A 59 -23.04 -8.74 2.60
C THR A 59 -23.81 -7.91 3.62
N ALA A 60 -24.05 -8.43 4.82
CA ALA A 60 -24.65 -7.66 5.90
C ALA A 60 -23.57 -6.89 6.66
N PRO A 61 -23.91 -5.73 7.26
CA PRO A 61 -22.94 -4.93 7.97
C PRO A 61 -22.64 -5.48 9.38
N ALA A 62 -21.48 -5.09 9.91
CA ALA A 62 -21.01 -5.41 11.26
C ALA A 62 -20.90 -6.92 11.56
N ILE A 63 -20.41 -7.69 10.58
CA ILE A 63 -20.10 -9.10 10.72
C ILE A 63 -18.62 -9.29 11.10
N THR A 64 -18.35 -10.25 11.99
CA THR A 64 -16.99 -10.78 12.21
C THR A 64 -16.87 -12.20 11.64
N VAL A 65 -15.89 -12.43 10.76
CA VAL A 65 -15.64 -13.74 10.14
C VAL A 65 -14.20 -14.19 10.41
N THR A 66 -14.02 -15.45 10.82
CA THR A 66 -12.70 -16.09 10.85
C THR A 66 -12.67 -17.27 9.90
N LEU A 67 -11.68 -17.28 9.00
CA LEU A 67 -11.54 -18.23 7.92
C LEU A 67 -10.31 -19.11 8.16
N SER A 68 -10.47 -20.27 8.79
CA SER A 68 -9.35 -21.18 9.10
C SER A 68 -8.92 -22.06 7.91
N GLY A 69 -9.61 -22.00 6.77
CA GLY A 69 -9.19 -22.72 5.56
C GLY A 69 -9.88 -22.33 4.26
N ALA A 70 -10.64 -21.22 4.27
CA ALA A 70 -11.10 -20.59 3.04
C ALA A 70 -9.98 -19.76 2.42
N ASN A 71 -9.80 -19.93 1.11
CA ASN A 71 -8.75 -19.26 0.37
C ASN A 71 -9.23 -17.97 -0.30
N ALA A 72 -10.52 -17.63 -0.20
CA ALA A 72 -10.99 -16.29 -0.56
C ALA A 72 -12.29 -15.85 0.12
N VAL A 73 -12.54 -14.54 0.05
CA VAL A 73 -13.76 -13.88 0.51
C VAL A 73 -14.15 -12.71 -0.40
N ALA A 74 -15.44 -12.50 -0.61
CA ALA A 74 -15.98 -11.26 -1.16
C ALA A 74 -16.74 -10.50 -0.05
N ILE A 75 -16.44 -9.21 0.13
CA ILE A 75 -17.02 -8.37 1.16
C ILE A 75 -17.71 -7.20 0.46
N SER A 76 -18.99 -7.00 0.75
CA SER A 76 -19.84 -5.91 0.23
C SER A 76 -20.69 -5.26 1.35
N GLY A 77 -20.68 -5.84 2.55
CA GLY A 77 -21.21 -5.22 3.76
C GLY A 77 -20.33 -4.06 4.24
N GLN A 78 -20.74 -3.39 5.31
CA GLN A 78 -19.98 -2.28 5.91
C GLN A 78 -19.59 -2.64 7.34
N ASN A 79 -18.46 -2.11 7.83
CA ASN A 79 -17.97 -2.33 9.19
C ASN A 79 -17.71 -3.81 9.53
N ASP A 80 -17.36 -4.62 8.52
CA ASP A 80 -17.09 -6.04 8.72
C ASP A 80 -15.62 -6.27 9.09
N THR A 81 -15.39 -7.23 9.96
CA THR A 81 -14.05 -7.72 10.30
C THR A 81 -13.87 -9.13 9.77
N VAL A 82 -12.85 -9.36 8.95
CA VAL A 82 -12.50 -10.70 8.45
C VAL A 82 -11.08 -11.02 8.86
N THR A 83 -10.86 -12.24 9.38
CA THR A 83 -9.54 -12.76 9.71
C THR A 83 -9.29 -14.02 8.88
N SER A 84 -8.25 -13.99 8.05
CA SER A 84 -7.80 -15.19 7.32
C SER A 84 -6.92 -16.06 8.21
N GLY A 85 -6.92 -17.36 7.96
CA GLY A 85 -6.04 -18.33 8.60
C GLY A 85 -4.66 -18.39 7.94
N ASP A 86 -3.80 -19.25 8.49
CA ASP A 86 -2.36 -19.28 8.22
C ASP A 86 -1.90 -20.30 7.16
N ALA A 87 -2.78 -21.17 6.69
CA ALA A 87 -2.36 -22.39 6.01
C ALA A 87 -2.22 -22.29 4.47
N THR A 88 -2.88 -21.31 3.84
CA THR A 88 -3.04 -21.27 2.39
C THR A 88 -3.12 -19.83 1.88
N PRO A 89 -2.66 -19.57 0.63
CA PRO A 89 -2.80 -18.26 0.05
C PRO A 89 -4.26 -17.78 0.05
N PHE A 90 -4.46 -16.52 0.39
CA PHE A 90 -5.77 -15.94 0.64
C PHE A 90 -6.07 -14.80 -0.35
N GLN A 91 -7.32 -14.73 -0.83
CA GLN A 91 -7.78 -13.66 -1.71
C GLN A 91 -8.98 -12.90 -1.13
N ALA A 92 -8.96 -11.57 -1.13
CA ALA A 92 -10.11 -10.77 -0.71
C ALA A 92 -10.56 -9.79 -1.79
N PHE A 93 -11.87 -9.68 -1.98
CA PHE A 93 -12.50 -8.68 -2.84
C PHE A 93 -13.35 -7.74 -1.98
N LEU A 94 -12.95 -6.48 -1.86
CA LEU A 94 -13.66 -5.45 -1.09
C LEU A 94 -14.47 -4.58 -2.08
N ASN A 95 -15.79 -4.74 -2.09
CA ASN A 95 -16.68 -4.24 -3.14
C ASN A 95 -17.57 -3.11 -2.62
N GLY A 96 -17.07 -1.88 -2.57
CA GLY A 96 -17.86 -0.70 -2.15
C GLY A 96 -18.20 -0.66 -0.68
N SER A 97 -17.39 -1.36 0.12
CA SER A 97 -17.56 -1.50 1.56
C SER A 97 -16.77 -0.44 2.31
N ASP A 98 -17.43 0.25 3.24
CA ASP A 98 -16.77 1.13 4.19
C ASP A 98 -16.52 0.43 5.53
N GLY A 99 -15.43 0.81 6.20
CA GLY A 99 -15.10 0.33 7.54
C GLY A 99 -14.64 -1.13 7.61
N ILE A 100 -14.16 -1.71 6.51
CA ILE A 100 -13.68 -3.10 6.53
C ILE A 100 -12.37 -3.21 7.31
N VAL A 101 -12.26 -4.22 8.17
CA VAL A 101 -11.01 -4.63 8.81
C VAL A 101 -10.67 -6.04 8.33
N LEU A 102 -9.52 -6.19 7.66
CA LEU A 102 -9.03 -7.47 7.17
C LEU A 102 -7.70 -7.80 7.85
N ASN A 103 -7.68 -8.87 8.64
CA ASN A 103 -6.46 -9.40 9.24
C ASN A 103 -6.00 -10.59 8.40
N THR A 104 -4.80 -10.54 7.83
CA THR A 104 -4.23 -11.66 7.07
C THR A 104 -3.30 -12.50 7.94
N GLY A 105 -3.15 -13.77 7.56
CA GLY A 105 -2.34 -14.76 8.30
C GLY A 105 -0.89 -14.87 7.80
N ALA A 106 -0.28 -16.00 8.11
CA ALA A 106 1.10 -16.31 7.72
C ALA A 106 1.28 -16.64 6.22
N ALA A 107 0.20 -16.95 5.51
CA ALA A 107 0.25 -17.27 4.08
C ALA A 107 0.11 -16.01 3.20
N PRO A 108 0.66 -16.02 1.96
CA PRO A 108 0.56 -14.89 1.06
C PRO A 108 -0.89 -14.49 0.77
N SER A 109 -1.18 -13.19 0.71
CA SER A 109 -2.53 -12.66 0.51
C SER A 109 -2.60 -11.70 -0.66
N THR A 110 -3.66 -11.79 -1.47
CA THR A 110 -3.96 -10.84 -2.55
C THR A 110 -5.30 -10.17 -2.29
N ILE A 111 -5.33 -8.84 -2.25
CA ILE A 111 -6.51 -8.08 -1.89
C ILE A 111 -6.84 -7.10 -3.02
N PHE A 112 -8.09 -7.11 -3.47
CA PHE A 112 -8.63 -6.18 -4.44
C PHE A 112 -9.56 -5.22 -3.71
N ALA A 113 -9.08 -4.00 -3.43
CA ALA A 113 -9.84 -2.97 -2.74
C ALA A 113 -10.48 -2.03 -3.77
N SER A 114 -11.70 -2.35 -4.22
CA SER A 114 -12.33 -1.70 -5.37
C SER A 114 -12.82 -0.28 -5.07
N SER A 115 -13.41 -0.09 -3.89
CA SER A 115 -13.97 1.17 -3.40
C SER A 115 -14.25 1.10 -1.90
N GLY A 116 -14.46 2.26 -1.28
CA GLY A 116 -14.74 2.38 0.15
C GLY A 116 -13.49 2.36 1.03
N SER A 117 -13.69 2.41 2.33
CA SER A 117 -12.62 2.42 3.32
C SER A 117 -12.28 1.03 3.86
N ALA A 118 -11.00 0.67 3.79
CA ALA A 118 -10.49 -0.61 4.28
C ALA A 118 -9.24 -0.44 5.15
N THR A 119 -9.17 -1.20 6.23
CA THR A 119 -7.98 -1.42 7.05
C THR A 119 -7.50 -2.84 6.83
N VAL A 120 -6.24 -3.01 6.44
CA VAL A 120 -5.60 -4.30 6.26
C VAL A 120 -4.44 -4.41 7.23
N ASN A 121 -4.51 -5.37 8.14
CA ASN A 121 -3.43 -5.74 9.04
C ASN A 121 -2.78 -7.00 8.49
N ALA A 122 -1.58 -6.86 7.92
CA ALA A 122 -0.84 -7.97 7.38
C ALA A 122 -0.26 -8.85 8.49
N GLY A 123 -0.36 -10.17 8.31
CA GLY A 123 0.35 -11.14 9.11
C GLY A 123 1.83 -11.25 8.72
N THR A 124 2.42 -12.42 8.93
CA THR A 124 3.81 -12.69 8.51
C THR A 124 3.94 -13.06 7.02
N GLY A 125 2.82 -13.24 6.33
CA GLY A 125 2.77 -13.56 4.90
C GLY A 125 2.78 -12.31 4.03
N SER A 126 3.47 -12.38 2.89
CA SER A 126 3.47 -11.31 1.88
C SER A 126 2.07 -10.94 1.43
N THR A 127 1.75 -9.66 1.50
CA THR A 127 0.45 -9.11 1.12
C THR A 127 0.58 -8.25 -0.13
N THR A 128 -0.24 -8.54 -1.13
CA THR A 128 -0.41 -7.72 -2.34
C THR A 128 -1.76 -7.04 -2.29
N ILE A 129 -1.81 -5.72 -2.42
CA ILE A 129 -3.06 -4.95 -2.50
C ILE A 129 -3.12 -4.16 -3.79
N ASN A 130 -4.19 -4.38 -4.54
CA ASN A 130 -4.58 -3.55 -5.67
C ASN A 130 -5.80 -2.71 -5.27
N GLY A 131 -5.54 -1.49 -4.84
CA GLY A 131 -6.53 -0.47 -4.53
C GLY A 131 -6.97 0.29 -5.78
N SER A 132 -8.20 0.79 -5.74
CA SER A 132 -8.82 1.56 -6.82
C SER A 132 -9.30 2.91 -6.31
N THR A 133 -10.39 2.96 -5.56
CA THR A 133 -10.91 4.20 -4.98
C THR A 133 -11.16 4.00 -3.49
N GLY A 134 -11.26 5.10 -2.74
CA GLY A 134 -11.49 5.06 -1.31
C GLY A 134 -10.21 4.98 -0.47
N SER A 135 -10.39 5.03 0.84
CA SER A 135 -9.27 5.11 1.78
C SER A 135 -8.74 3.74 2.14
N LEU A 136 -7.42 3.57 2.07
CA LEU A 136 -6.72 2.36 2.51
C LEU A 136 -5.85 2.68 3.71
N THR A 137 -6.01 1.92 4.79
CA THR A 137 -5.03 1.83 5.88
C THR A 137 -4.37 0.46 5.78
N PHE A 138 -3.07 0.40 5.58
CA PHE A 138 -2.30 -0.85 5.53
C PHE A 138 -1.26 -0.86 6.64
N SER A 139 -1.19 -1.94 7.40
CA SER A 139 -0.10 -2.20 8.36
C SER A 139 0.59 -3.51 8.01
N GLY A 140 1.83 -3.41 7.55
CA GLY A 140 2.71 -4.51 7.17
C GLY A 140 3.22 -5.31 8.35
N GLY A 141 3.70 -6.51 8.05
CA GLY A 141 4.29 -7.43 9.02
C GLY A 141 5.75 -7.10 9.36
N SER A 142 6.37 -7.95 10.19
CA SER A 142 7.77 -7.76 10.62
C SER A 142 8.81 -8.42 9.70
N SER A 143 8.39 -9.16 8.65
CA SER A 143 9.30 -10.03 7.89
C SER A 143 8.89 -10.32 6.45
N SER A 144 7.79 -9.75 5.97
CA SER A 144 7.21 -10.04 4.64
C SER A 144 7.53 -8.95 3.64
N ASN A 145 7.65 -9.34 2.37
CA ASN A 145 7.71 -8.37 1.28
C ASN A 145 6.27 -8.05 0.84
N ASP A 146 5.80 -6.85 1.13
CA ASP A 146 4.45 -6.42 0.78
C ASP A 146 4.44 -5.51 -0.47
N SER A 147 3.40 -5.60 -1.29
CA SER A 147 3.27 -4.85 -2.54
C SER A 147 1.90 -4.18 -2.63
N ILE A 148 1.88 -2.86 -2.42
CA ILE A 148 0.67 -2.11 -2.13
C ILE A 148 0.54 -0.98 -3.13
N THR A 149 -0.54 -0.98 -3.91
CA THR A 149 -0.98 0.18 -4.70
C THR A 149 -2.30 0.64 -4.13
N ALA A 150 -2.36 1.84 -3.54
CA ALA A 150 -3.52 2.27 -2.78
C ALA A 150 -4.67 2.80 -3.66
N GLY A 151 -4.36 3.29 -4.86
CA GLY A 151 -5.34 3.87 -5.78
C GLY A 151 -5.61 5.34 -5.46
N SER A 152 -6.88 5.75 -5.37
CA SER A 152 -7.28 7.13 -5.10
C SER A 152 -8.01 7.25 -3.76
N GLY A 153 -7.66 8.25 -2.96
CA GLY A 153 -8.26 8.48 -1.64
C GLY A 153 -7.22 8.90 -0.62
N ALA A 154 -7.66 9.27 0.59
CA ALA A 154 -6.71 9.50 1.68
C ALA A 154 -6.24 8.13 2.22
N THR A 155 -4.94 7.85 2.21
CA THR A 155 -4.40 6.53 2.55
C THR A 155 -3.24 6.61 3.55
N SER A 156 -3.04 5.53 4.31
CA SER A 156 -1.93 5.36 5.25
C SER A 156 -1.31 3.99 5.05
N LEU A 157 -0.04 3.94 4.63
CA LEU A 157 0.68 2.72 4.31
C LEU A 157 1.88 2.58 5.24
N PHE A 158 1.79 1.68 6.21
CA PHE A 158 2.88 1.32 7.10
C PHE A 158 3.48 0.01 6.59
N GLY A 159 4.68 0.03 6.01
CA GLY A 159 5.31 -1.18 5.45
C GLY A 159 5.89 -2.13 6.51
N GLY A 160 5.90 -1.72 7.78
CA GLY A 160 6.45 -2.52 8.88
C GLY A 160 7.97 -2.38 9.02
N SER A 161 8.58 -3.37 9.68
CA SER A 161 10.00 -3.33 10.09
C SER A 161 10.91 -4.28 9.31
N GLY A 162 10.36 -5.06 8.39
CA GLY A 162 11.11 -6.10 7.69
C GLY A 162 10.51 -6.45 6.34
N GLY A 163 11.29 -7.20 5.56
CA GLY A 163 11.02 -7.42 4.16
C GLY A 163 11.23 -6.18 3.30
N ASN A 164 11.28 -6.38 1.99
CA ASN A 164 11.42 -5.32 1.00
C ASN A 164 10.05 -5.01 0.43
N ASN A 165 9.50 -3.86 0.82
CA ASN A 165 8.14 -3.45 0.52
C ASN A 165 8.11 -2.53 -0.70
N THR A 166 7.04 -2.62 -1.48
CA THR A 166 6.72 -1.65 -2.54
C THR A 166 5.41 -0.98 -2.18
N LEU A 167 5.46 0.31 -1.81
CA LEU A 167 4.29 1.09 -1.42
C LEU A 167 4.05 2.22 -2.42
N ILE A 168 2.87 2.26 -3.03
CA ILE A 168 2.47 3.26 -4.02
C ILE A 168 1.19 3.94 -3.53
N GLY A 169 1.30 5.22 -3.17
CA GLY A 169 0.20 6.00 -2.60
C GLY A 169 -0.94 6.31 -3.58
N GLY A 170 -0.61 6.51 -4.85
CA GLY A 170 -1.57 6.87 -5.89
C GLY A 170 -2.02 8.34 -5.80
N SER A 171 -3.32 8.63 -5.78
CA SER A 171 -3.82 10.02 -5.72
C SER A 171 -4.53 10.31 -4.39
N GLY A 172 -4.52 11.58 -3.97
CA GLY A 172 -5.03 11.99 -2.66
C GLY A 172 -3.92 12.23 -1.63
N LEU A 173 -4.28 12.31 -0.36
CA LEU A 173 -3.30 12.45 0.72
C LEU A 173 -2.77 11.05 1.10
N THR A 174 -1.47 10.82 0.97
CA THR A 174 -0.84 9.56 1.34
C THR A 174 0.13 9.79 2.50
N LEU A 175 -0.03 9.03 3.58
CA LEU A 175 0.99 8.88 4.62
C LEU A 175 1.69 7.54 4.42
N MET A 176 3.02 7.54 4.33
CA MET A 176 3.80 6.30 4.26
C MET A 176 4.86 6.26 5.35
N SER A 177 5.08 5.09 5.93
CA SER A 177 6.21 4.86 6.81
C SER A 177 6.75 3.45 6.70
N VAL A 178 8.07 3.34 6.75
CA VAL A 178 8.82 2.08 6.81
C VAL A 178 9.93 2.22 7.85
N THR A 179 10.30 1.11 8.49
CA THR A 179 11.30 1.10 9.54
C THR A 179 12.19 -0.13 9.44
N GLY A 180 13.28 -0.15 10.21
CA GLY A 180 14.10 -1.35 10.37
C GLY A 180 15.26 -1.45 9.37
N ALA A 181 15.89 -2.62 9.36
CA ALA A 181 17.13 -2.85 8.64
C ALA A 181 16.95 -3.45 7.24
N ALA A 182 15.71 -3.58 6.77
CA ALA A 182 15.44 -4.09 5.44
C ALA A 182 16.11 -3.22 4.37
N SER A 183 16.54 -3.87 3.29
CA SER A 183 17.32 -3.25 2.23
C SER A 183 16.55 -3.35 0.92
N GLY A 184 15.93 -2.26 0.49
CA GLY A 184 15.27 -2.15 -0.81
C GLY A 184 13.76 -1.88 -0.75
N ASP A 185 13.27 -1.21 0.28
CA ASP A 185 11.93 -0.64 0.23
C ASP A 185 11.83 0.36 -0.92
N VAL A 186 10.68 0.39 -1.61
CA VAL A 186 10.37 1.31 -2.70
C VAL A 186 9.08 2.05 -2.34
N LEU A 187 9.18 3.36 -2.18
CA LEU A 187 8.08 4.23 -1.77
C LEU A 187 7.79 5.24 -2.88
N VAL A 188 6.57 5.19 -3.44
CA VAL A 188 6.15 6.07 -4.53
C VAL A 188 4.97 6.91 -4.08
N GLY A 189 5.14 8.23 -4.04
CA GLY A 189 4.10 9.15 -3.56
C GLY A 189 2.84 9.15 -4.42
N GLY A 190 3.02 9.11 -5.74
CA GLY A 190 1.93 9.25 -6.71
C GLY A 190 1.64 10.73 -7.05
N THR A 191 0.42 11.03 -7.51
CA THR A 191 0.05 12.36 -8.04
C THR A 191 -0.51 13.33 -6.99
N GLY A 192 -0.75 12.85 -5.77
CA GLY A 192 -1.35 13.62 -4.69
C GLY A 192 -0.32 14.32 -3.78
N VAL A 193 -0.71 14.57 -2.53
CA VAL A 193 0.20 15.04 -1.48
C VAL A 193 0.68 13.82 -0.70
N SER A 194 1.99 13.63 -0.59
CA SER A 194 2.58 12.51 0.13
C SER A 194 3.44 12.98 1.28
N ILE A 195 3.32 12.33 2.44
CA ILE A 195 4.24 12.49 3.57
C ILE A 195 4.85 11.11 3.82
N ILE A 196 6.18 11.03 3.71
CA ILE A 196 6.92 9.77 3.80
C ILE A 196 7.93 9.88 4.95
N ASP A 197 7.78 9.02 5.95
CA ASP A 197 8.72 8.88 7.05
C ASP A 197 9.46 7.53 6.98
N ALA A 198 10.68 7.58 6.47
CA ALA A 198 11.62 6.47 6.48
C ALA A 198 12.82 6.73 7.42
N SER A 199 12.70 7.67 8.35
CA SER A 199 13.80 8.02 9.29
C SER A 199 14.23 6.84 10.18
N GLY A 200 13.34 5.86 10.35
CA GLY A 200 13.60 4.63 11.11
C GLY A 200 14.31 3.52 10.33
N THR A 201 14.71 3.74 9.07
CA THR A 201 15.41 2.73 8.28
C THR A 201 16.93 2.83 8.42
N THR A 202 17.61 1.68 8.37
CA THR A 202 19.09 1.63 8.36
C THR A 202 19.66 1.00 7.10
N GLY A 203 18.84 0.27 6.34
CA GLY A 203 19.20 -0.27 5.03
C GLY A 203 18.87 0.72 3.90
N PRO A 204 19.41 0.50 2.69
CA PRO A 204 19.13 1.34 1.54
C PRO A 204 17.65 1.23 1.13
N LEU A 205 17.06 2.34 0.69
CA LEU A 205 15.71 2.37 0.10
C LEU A 205 15.63 3.29 -1.13
N THR A 206 14.48 3.29 -1.79
CA THR A 206 14.15 4.24 -2.85
C THR A 206 12.86 4.99 -2.53
N ILE A 207 12.91 6.32 -2.58
CA ILE A 207 11.72 7.20 -2.58
C ILE A 207 11.60 7.84 -3.96
N SER A 208 10.42 7.83 -4.56
CA SER A 208 10.22 8.29 -5.93
C SER A 208 8.93 9.09 -6.13
N THR A 209 9.02 10.18 -6.89
CA THR A 209 7.85 10.88 -7.46
C THR A 209 7.47 10.38 -8.87
N TYR A 210 8.37 9.63 -9.51
CA TYR A 210 8.17 8.96 -10.80
C TYR A 210 7.47 7.60 -10.63
N PRO A 211 6.62 7.11 -11.58
CA PRO A 211 6.31 7.67 -12.91
C PRO A 211 5.13 8.66 -12.97
N PHE A 212 4.47 8.92 -11.84
CA PHE A 212 3.15 9.55 -11.84
C PHE A 212 3.19 11.09 -12.00
N GLY A 213 4.23 11.76 -11.50
CA GLY A 213 4.44 13.20 -11.66
C GLY A 213 3.35 14.09 -11.01
N GLY A 214 3.57 15.40 -10.98
CA GLY A 214 2.54 16.41 -10.62
C GLY A 214 2.11 16.47 -9.14
N GLY A 215 2.67 15.64 -8.26
CA GLY A 215 2.35 15.61 -6.84
C GLY A 215 3.25 16.52 -5.99
N GLN A 216 2.85 16.72 -4.73
CA GLN A 216 3.71 17.30 -3.69
C GLN A 216 4.17 16.19 -2.76
N MET A 217 5.44 16.21 -2.36
CA MET A 217 6.02 15.21 -1.47
C MET A 217 6.84 15.87 -0.38
N GLU A 218 6.62 15.45 0.86
CA GLU A 218 7.55 15.64 1.96
C GLU A 218 8.10 14.27 2.34
N ALA A 219 9.41 14.11 2.37
CA ALA A 219 10.06 12.83 2.67
C ALA A 219 11.23 13.01 3.62
N THR A 220 11.37 12.08 4.57
CA THR A 220 12.58 11.94 5.41
C THR A 220 13.18 10.57 5.16
N MET A 221 14.47 10.54 4.77
CA MET A 221 15.24 9.33 4.53
C MET A 221 15.96 8.85 5.80
N GLY A 222 16.43 7.60 5.79
CA GLY A 222 17.01 6.92 6.95
C GLY A 222 18.51 7.05 7.04
N SER A 223 19.18 6.16 7.77
CA SER A 223 20.66 6.15 7.81
C SER A 223 21.30 5.31 6.70
N GLY A 224 20.48 4.66 5.86
CA GLY A 224 20.90 3.82 4.74
C GLY A 224 21.53 4.64 3.61
N ALA A 225 22.12 3.95 2.62
CA ALA A 225 22.56 4.60 1.38
C ALA A 225 21.36 4.66 0.44
N ASP A 226 20.62 5.77 0.51
CA ASP A 226 19.29 5.85 -0.06
C ASP A 226 19.28 6.44 -1.46
N THR A 227 18.19 6.24 -2.18
CA THR A 227 17.98 6.88 -3.48
C THR A 227 16.67 7.66 -3.47
N PHE A 228 16.75 8.94 -3.80
CA PHE A 228 15.58 9.73 -4.14
C PHE A 228 15.50 9.91 -5.66
N VAL A 229 14.32 9.68 -6.24
CA VAL A 229 14.03 9.93 -7.66
C VAL A 229 13.01 11.06 -7.78
N GLY A 230 13.50 12.22 -8.21
CA GLY A 230 12.72 13.45 -8.38
C GLY A 230 12.49 13.88 -9.83
N GLY A 231 12.01 15.11 -9.98
CA GLY A 231 11.65 15.73 -11.26
C GLY A 231 10.22 15.46 -11.70
N SER A 232 10.00 15.55 -13.02
CA SER A 232 8.75 15.09 -13.66
C SER A 232 7.47 15.81 -13.20
N GLY A 233 7.52 17.12 -12.99
CA GLY A 233 6.36 17.95 -12.62
C GLY A 233 6.01 17.96 -11.13
N SER A 234 6.76 17.22 -10.31
CA SER A 234 6.51 17.13 -8.87
C SER A 234 7.25 18.22 -8.10
N HIS A 235 6.78 18.50 -6.88
CA HIS A 235 7.49 19.33 -5.92
C HIS A 235 7.80 18.51 -4.67
N ALA A 236 9.04 18.03 -4.55
CA ALA A 236 9.47 17.28 -3.38
C ALA A 236 10.32 18.13 -2.43
N VAL A 237 10.12 17.97 -1.12
CA VAL A 237 11.04 18.40 -0.07
C VAL A 237 11.55 17.14 0.60
N VAL A 238 12.84 16.87 0.48
CA VAL A 238 13.45 15.62 0.95
C VAL A 238 14.53 15.95 1.97
N GLN A 239 14.35 15.48 3.19
CA GLN A 239 15.39 15.46 4.22
C GLN A 239 16.27 14.22 4.00
N ALA A 240 17.52 14.47 3.64
CA ALA A 240 18.56 13.46 3.48
C ALA A 240 18.92 12.78 4.80
N GLY A 241 19.41 11.56 4.65
CA GLY A 241 19.90 10.72 5.72
C GLY A 241 21.34 11.01 6.10
N SER A 242 21.91 10.15 6.96
CA SER A 242 23.37 10.15 7.23
C SER A 242 24.18 9.33 6.23
N GLY A 243 23.48 8.71 5.29
CA GLY A 243 23.97 7.78 4.28
C GLY A 243 24.92 8.38 3.26
N ALA A 244 25.23 7.59 2.24
CA ALA A 244 25.80 8.09 0.99
C ALA A 244 24.67 8.00 -0.04
N ASP A 245 23.93 9.09 -0.19
CA ASP A 245 22.64 9.08 -0.86
C ASP A 245 22.78 9.47 -2.33
N VAL A 246 21.85 9.02 -3.17
CA VAL A 246 21.76 9.40 -4.59
C VAL A 246 20.45 10.15 -4.82
N PHE A 247 20.55 11.41 -5.26
CA PHE A 247 19.43 12.22 -5.71
C PHE A 247 19.39 12.20 -7.24
N ALA A 248 18.58 11.30 -7.79
CA ALA A 248 18.42 11.13 -9.22
C ALA A 248 17.24 11.95 -9.76
N PHE A 249 17.42 12.66 -10.86
CA PHE A 249 16.38 13.48 -11.48
C PHE A 249 16.08 12.98 -12.89
N VAL A 250 14.80 12.74 -13.16
CA VAL A 250 14.30 12.23 -14.44
C VAL A 250 13.21 13.13 -15.00
N SER A 251 13.11 13.20 -16.32
CA SER A 251 12.12 14.03 -17.02
C SER A 251 10.96 13.18 -17.54
N ASN A 252 9.74 13.69 -17.38
CA ASN A 252 8.54 13.23 -18.10
C ASN A 252 7.98 14.31 -19.04
N GLY A 253 8.78 15.35 -19.33
CA GLY A 253 8.35 16.51 -20.11
C GLY A 253 7.64 17.60 -19.31
N MET A 254 7.51 17.46 -17.98
CA MET A 254 7.03 18.53 -17.09
C MET A 254 8.13 18.95 -16.11
N PRO A 255 8.44 20.26 -15.99
CA PRO A 255 9.43 20.74 -15.03
C PRO A 255 8.93 20.57 -13.59
N GLY A 256 9.77 20.00 -12.73
CA GLY A 256 9.54 19.93 -11.27
C GLY A 256 10.32 21.00 -10.50
N ALA A 257 10.07 21.09 -9.20
CA ALA A 257 10.89 21.90 -8.30
C ALA A 257 11.10 21.17 -6.98
N ASP A 258 12.31 20.64 -6.81
CA ASP A 258 12.65 19.77 -5.69
C ASP A 258 13.65 20.45 -4.76
N THR A 259 13.53 20.22 -3.46
CA THR A 259 14.41 20.73 -2.42
C THR A 259 15.01 19.57 -1.64
N ILE A 260 16.33 19.51 -1.58
CA ILE A 260 17.08 18.53 -0.80
C ILE A 260 17.69 19.23 0.42
N ILE A 261 17.39 18.73 1.61
CA ILE A 261 17.92 19.23 2.88
C ILE A 261 18.93 18.22 3.40
N GLY A 262 20.09 18.68 3.89
CA GLY A 262 21.11 17.80 4.46
C GLY A 262 22.08 17.16 3.46
N PHE A 263 22.08 17.62 2.21
CA PHE A 263 23.06 17.21 1.19
C PHE A 263 24.49 17.46 1.67
N ASN A 264 25.36 16.45 1.55
CA ASN A 264 26.74 16.49 2.03
C ASN A 264 27.72 15.80 1.05
N ALA A 265 29.01 15.79 1.40
CA ALA A 265 30.07 15.30 0.51
C ALA A 265 30.03 13.79 0.19
N LYS A 266 29.20 12.99 0.88
CA LYS A 266 28.98 11.58 0.56
C LYS A 266 27.89 11.38 -0.49
N ASP A 267 27.06 12.38 -0.70
CA ASP A 267 25.89 12.28 -1.55
C ASP A 267 26.24 12.61 -2.99
N ASN A 268 25.39 12.17 -3.91
CA ASN A 268 25.57 12.40 -5.33
C ASN A 268 24.25 12.85 -5.98
N VAL A 269 24.35 13.73 -6.96
CA VAL A 269 23.22 14.11 -7.83
C VAL A 269 23.43 13.46 -9.19
N ALA A 270 22.43 12.72 -9.65
CA ALA A 270 22.44 12.06 -10.95
C ALA A 270 21.35 12.63 -11.86
N PHE A 271 21.68 12.87 -13.12
CA PHE A 271 20.72 13.33 -14.12
C PHE A 271 20.40 12.21 -15.10
N GLY A 272 19.11 11.97 -15.33
CA GLY A 272 18.62 11.01 -16.31
C GLY A 272 19.01 11.39 -17.73
N SER A 273 18.94 10.42 -18.65
CA SER A 273 19.32 10.63 -20.06
C SER A 273 18.60 11.83 -20.67
N GLY A 274 19.36 12.72 -21.31
CA GLY A 274 18.84 13.92 -21.97
C GLY A 274 18.69 15.15 -21.08
N LEU A 275 18.86 15.01 -19.76
CA LEU A 275 18.92 16.14 -18.84
C LEU A 275 20.36 16.67 -18.73
N THR A 276 20.49 18.00 -18.88
CA THR A 276 21.75 18.71 -18.70
C THR A 276 21.52 19.92 -17.80
N VAL A 277 22.53 20.29 -17.01
CA VAL A 277 22.52 21.56 -16.26
C VAL A 277 22.59 22.73 -17.25
N THR A 278 21.65 23.66 -17.15
CA THR A 278 21.57 24.87 -17.99
C THR A 278 21.80 26.17 -17.21
N GLY A 279 21.66 26.12 -15.90
CA GLY A 279 21.89 27.25 -15.02
C GLY A 279 22.12 26.79 -13.60
N GLU A 280 22.80 27.63 -12.84
CA GLU A 280 23.08 27.40 -11.43
C GLU A 280 23.22 28.76 -10.74
N ALA A 281 22.62 28.93 -9.57
CA ALA A 281 22.65 30.16 -8.80
C ALA A 281 22.50 29.88 -7.31
N VAL A 282 23.19 30.65 -6.46
CA VAL A 282 22.96 30.63 -5.01
C VAL A 282 21.72 31.46 -4.69
N GLY A 283 20.64 30.77 -4.32
CA GLY A 283 19.39 31.38 -3.87
C GLY A 283 19.39 31.65 -2.36
N SER A 284 18.26 32.13 -1.84
CA SER A 284 18.10 32.41 -0.40
C SER A 284 18.07 31.17 0.48
N LEU A 285 17.73 30.01 -0.09
CA LEU A 285 17.65 28.72 0.62
C LEU A 285 18.90 27.86 0.43
N GLY A 286 19.68 28.08 -0.63
CA GLY A 286 20.88 27.30 -0.95
C GLY A 286 21.22 27.36 -2.44
N ASP A 287 22.00 26.39 -2.91
CA ASP A 287 22.40 26.26 -4.31
C ASP A 287 21.23 25.75 -5.17
N VAL A 288 20.93 26.45 -6.27
CA VAL A 288 19.79 26.16 -7.15
C VAL A 288 20.29 25.79 -8.53
N ILE A 289 20.09 24.53 -8.91
CA ILE A 289 20.43 23.95 -10.21
C ILE A 289 19.20 24.00 -11.11
N THR A 290 19.35 24.44 -12.35
CA THR A 290 18.28 24.43 -13.36
C THR A 290 18.64 23.47 -14.49
N LEU A 291 17.76 22.52 -14.78
CA LEU A 291 17.94 21.51 -15.83
C LEU A 291 17.34 21.96 -17.17
N SER A 292 17.72 21.27 -18.25
CA SER A 292 17.30 21.56 -19.63
C SER A 292 15.79 21.46 -19.88
N ASP A 293 15.06 20.72 -19.04
CA ASP A 293 13.61 20.64 -19.09
C ASP A 293 12.89 21.70 -18.23
N GLY A 294 13.66 22.58 -17.57
CA GLY A 294 13.17 23.61 -16.66
C GLY A 294 13.01 23.14 -15.21
N THR A 295 13.28 21.87 -14.89
CA THR A 295 13.28 21.39 -13.51
C THR A 295 14.31 22.16 -12.68
N THR A 296 13.93 22.52 -11.45
CA THR A 296 14.83 23.17 -10.49
C THR A 296 15.11 22.26 -9.31
N ILE A 297 16.37 22.24 -8.86
CA ILE A 297 16.82 21.46 -7.71
C ILE A 297 17.49 22.44 -6.75
N THR A 298 16.97 22.56 -5.54
CA THR A 298 17.55 23.38 -4.47
C THR A 298 18.25 22.49 -3.46
N LEU A 299 19.56 22.68 -3.30
CA LEU A 299 20.34 22.06 -2.22
C LEU A 299 20.38 23.02 -1.03
N ALA A 300 19.45 22.81 -0.10
CA ALA A 300 19.24 23.73 1.01
C ALA A 300 20.47 23.77 1.94
N GLY A 301 20.89 24.99 2.30
CA GLY A 301 22.03 25.23 3.18
C GLY A 301 23.40 25.24 2.49
N ILE A 302 23.47 24.93 1.19
CA ILE A 302 24.71 25.08 0.40
C ILE A 302 24.82 26.53 -0.09
N ASP A 303 25.83 27.27 0.35
CA ASP A 303 25.99 28.72 0.14
C ASP A 303 26.86 29.10 -1.07
N HIS A 304 27.28 28.09 -1.84
CA HIS A 304 28.12 28.23 -3.02
C HIS A 304 27.67 27.27 -4.11
N LYS A 305 28.27 27.42 -5.28
CA LYS A 305 27.99 26.65 -6.49
C LYS A 305 28.74 25.31 -6.46
N LEU A 306 28.08 24.21 -6.81
CA LEU A 306 28.67 22.87 -6.91
C LEU A 306 28.84 22.37 -8.37
N TRP A 307 28.27 23.04 -9.38
CA TRP A 307 28.33 22.66 -10.81
C TRP A 307 28.98 23.71 -11.73
#